data_AF-A0A5N5JBK3-F1
#
_entry.id   AF-A0A5N5JBK3-F1
#
_cell.length_a   1.000
_cell.length_b   1.000
_cell.length_c   1.000
_cell.angle_alpha   90.00
_cell.angle_beta   90.00
_cell.angle_gamma   90.00
#
_symmetry.space_group_name_H-M   'P 1'
#
loop_
_entity.id
_entity.type
_entity.pdbx_description
1 polymer ?
#
loop_
_entity_poly.entity_id
_entity_poly.type
_entity_poly.pdbx_seq_one_letter_code
_entity_poly.pdbx_strand_id
1 'polypeptide(L)'
;MPLRLQDKYNGDDIARDSTQEKTQRVVSVDRSYQDCQPRMKRGKAAQQPSRTFGARPRKKFQEQQRPTGEDTTSLLIKQPETKPISQEQLVAEVKGIYAGLIMVETKCIEVDNAQNAQTDATNKLNDEQWQALIALHRTLLHEHHDFFLASQHPNAAPALRRLATKYAMPARMWRHGIHSFLELLRHRLPGSREHLLTFIYLAYSTMAQLYQTVPAFEDTWIECLGDLGRYRMAIEDDDARHREIWTAVSRHWYSKASDKSPTTGRLYHHLAILVRPNGTVVARATCISG
;
A
#
# COMPACT_ATOMS: atom_id res chain seq x y z
N MET A 1 -1.08 -57.60 10.35
CA MET A 1 -1.15 -56.49 9.36
C MET A 1 -2.60 -56.27 8.97
N PRO A 2 -3.01 -55.12 8.40
CA PRO A 2 -2.34 -53.79 8.36
C PRO A 2 -3.06 -52.76 9.28
N LEU A 3 -2.37 -51.79 9.91
CA LEU A 3 -2.11 -50.39 9.49
C LEU A 3 -3.39 -49.52 9.35
N ARG A 4 -3.62 -48.47 10.16
CA ARG A 4 -2.91 -47.16 10.40
C ARG A 4 -3.21 -46.08 9.35
N LEU A 5 -3.92 -45.01 9.75
CA LEU A 5 -3.45 -43.61 9.84
C LEU A 5 -4.63 -42.63 10.01
N GLN A 6 -4.59 -41.80 11.05
CA GLN A 6 -5.40 -40.59 11.17
C GLN A 6 -4.61 -39.49 11.90
N ASP A 7 -4.70 -38.28 11.35
CA ASP A 7 -4.56 -36.96 11.97
C ASP A 7 -3.46 -36.73 13.04
N LYS A 8 -2.30 -36.23 12.57
CA LYS A 8 -1.43 -35.33 13.34
C LYS A 8 -0.82 -34.24 12.44
N TYR A 9 -1.43 -33.06 12.46
CA TYR A 9 -0.83 -31.79 11.99
C TYR A 9 -1.32 -30.64 12.89
N ASN A 10 -0.79 -30.56 14.11
CA ASN A 10 -0.95 -29.37 14.94
C ASN A 10 -0.11 -28.23 14.35
N GLY A 11 -0.63 -27.00 14.40
CA GLY A 11 0.05 -25.83 13.83
C GLY A 11 1.17 -25.26 14.69
N ASP A 12 1.18 -25.58 15.98
CA ASP A 12 1.89 -24.82 17.01
C ASP A 12 3.41 -25.10 17.07
N ASP A 13 3.84 -26.31 16.67
CA ASP A 13 5.24 -26.73 16.74
C ASP A 13 6.14 -26.08 15.67
N ILE A 14 5.56 -25.53 14.60
CA ILE A 14 6.31 -24.95 13.47
C ILE A 14 6.79 -23.51 13.76
N ALA A 15 6.20 -22.83 14.74
CA ALA A 15 6.43 -21.41 14.98
C ALA A 15 7.81 -21.06 15.59
N ARG A 16 8.53 -22.03 16.17
CA ARG A 16 9.72 -21.78 16.99
C ARG A 16 11.05 -21.72 16.21
N ASP A 17 11.15 -22.41 15.09
CA ASP A 17 12.44 -22.68 14.42
C ASP A 17 12.86 -21.60 13.40
N SER A 18 11.91 -20.76 12.94
CA SER A 18 12.17 -19.74 11.89
C SER A 18 12.38 -18.32 12.41
N THR A 19 12.39 -18.13 13.73
CA THR A 19 12.32 -16.80 14.37
C THR A 19 13.65 -16.05 14.33
N GLN A 20 14.78 -16.72 14.58
CA GLN A 20 16.09 -16.07 14.67
C GLN A 20 16.62 -15.59 13.30
N GLU A 21 16.59 -16.45 12.29
CA GLU A 21 17.17 -16.14 10.96
C GLU A 21 16.43 -14.98 10.26
N LYS A 22 15.12 -14.85 10.47
CA LYS A 22 14.32 -13.77 9.86
C LYS A 22 14.48 -12.41 10.53
N THR A 23 14.87 -12.34 11.82
CA THR A 23 15.08 -11.05 12.51
C THR A 23 16.15 -10.19 11.83
N GLN A 24 17.21 -10.78 11.29
CA GLN A 24 18.24 -10.06 10.51
C GLN A 24 17.73 -9.54 9.15
N ARG A 25 16.70 -10.17 8.57
CA ARG A 25 16.17 -9.79 7.26
C ARG A 25 15.38 -8.48 7.33
N VAL A 26 14.58 -8.29 8.38
CA VAL A 26 13.79 -7.06 8.61
C VAL A 26 14.69 -5.83 8.71
N VAL A 27 15.76 -5.91 9.51
CA VAL A 27 16.76 -4.83 9.69
C VAL A 27 17.49 -4.51 8.37
N SER A 28 17.57 -5.46 7.44
CA SER A 28 18.27 -5.28 6.16
C SER A 28 17.43 -4.54 5.10
N VAL A 29 16.09 -4.65 5.15
CA VAL A 29 15.19 -4.01 4.17
C VAL A 29 15.09 -2.50 4.38
N ASP A 30 15.19 -2.04 5.63
CA ASP A 30 15.00 -0.62 5.96
C ASP A 30 16.11 0.29 5.37
N ARG A 31 17.29 -0.28 5.08
CA ARG A 31 18.41 0.42 4.43
C ARG A 31 18.24 0.66 2.93
N SER A 32 17.50 -0.17 2.20
CA SER A 32 17.38 -0.02 0.73
C SER A 32 16.33 1.01 0.32
N TYR A 33 15.29 1.21 1.14
CA TYR A 33 14.20 2.14 0.83
C TYR A 33 14.52 3.63 1.01
N GLN A 34 15.62 3.99 1.67
CA GLN A 34 16.04 5.38 1.84
C GLN A 34 16.62 6.01 0.55
N ASP A 35 17.13 5.21 -0.38
CA ASP A 35 17.87 5.69 -1.57
C ASP A 35 16.97 6.01 -2.78
N CYS A 36 15.65 5.86 -2.65
CA CYS A 36 14.67 5.94 -3.75
C CYS A 36 13.62 7.06 -3.59
N GLN A 37 14.01 8.26 -3.14
CA GLN A 37 13.14 9.45 -3.18
C GLN A 37 13.52 10.44 -4.30
N PRO A 38 12.57 10.87 -5.16
CA PRO A 38 12.84 11.80 -6.26
C PRO A 38 13.05 13.24 -5.76
N ARG A 39 14.29 13.72 -5.88
CA ARG A 39 14.75 15.04 -5.41
C ARG A 39 14.20 16.20 -6.24
N MET A 40 13.04 16.76 -5.86
CA MET A 40 12.46 17.96 -6.49
C MET A 40 13.45 19.14 -6.48
N LYS A 41 13.83 19.62 -7.67
CA LYS A 41 14.70 20.80 -7.84
C LYS A 41 13.87 22.03 -8.21
N ARG A 42 13.94 23.10 -7.39
CA ARG A 42 13.51 24.45 -7.79
C ARG A 42 14.48 25.00 -8.86
N GLY A 43 13.95 25.56 -9.94
CA GLY A 43 14.75 26.03 -11.08
C GLY A 43 15.17 27.50 -11.03
N LYS A 44 16.19 27.85 -11.81
CA LYS A 44 16.51 29.19 -12.34
C LYS A 44 17.08 29.04 -13.76
N ALA A 45 17.00 30.08 -14.59
CA ALA A 45 17.31 30.03 -16.02
C ALA A 45 18.49 30.93 -16.42
N ALA A 46 19.22 30.56 -17.48
CA ALA A 46 20.14 31.44 -18.20
C ALA A 46 20.41 30.98 -19.67
N GLN A 47 19.93 31.79 -20.61
CA GLN A 47 20.48 32.20 -21.92
C GLN A 47 21.44 31.29 -22.76
N GLN A 48 21.17 31.27 -24.07
CA GLN A 48 22.11 30.89 -25.15
C GLN A 48 22.83 32.13 -25.73
N PRO A 49 24.00 31.94 -26.38
CA PRO A 49 24.43 32.72 -27.55
C PRO A 49 24.45 31.86 -28.85
N SER A 50 24.67 32.47 -30.03
CA SER A 50 24.38 31.83 -31.33
C SER A 50 25.20 32.35 -32.53
N ARG A 51 25.27 31.55 -33.63
CA ARG A 51 25.73 31.91 -35.02
C ARG A 51 27.26 32.15 -35.15
N THR A 52 27.98 32.11 -36.30
CA THR A 52 27.82 31.77 -37.76
C THR A 52 29.24 31.56 -38.38
N PHE A 53 29.59 31.28 -39.66
CA PHE A 53 28.91 31.10 -40.98
C PHE A 53 29.87 30.34 -41.98
N GLY A 54 29.34 29.79 -43.09
CA GLY A 54 30.09 29.49 -44.34
C GLY A 54 30.87 28.16 -44.40
N ALA A 55 31.16 27.54 -45.57
CA ALA A 55 30.75 27.83 -46.96
C ALA A 55 30.75 26.53 -47.83
N ARG A 56 30.30 26.60 -49.10
CA ARG A 56 30.12 25.47 -50.05
C ARG A 56 30.78 25.78 -51.41
N PRO A 57 31.24 24.79 -52.22
CA PRO A 57 30.30 24.18 -53.19
C PRO A 57 30.29 22.63 -53.35
N ARG A 58 30.58 22.07 -54.54
CA ARG A 58 29.64 21.11 -55.19
C ARG A 58 30.22 20.31 -56.38
N LYS A 59 29.61 19.14 -56.70
CA LYS A 59 29.81 18.18 -57.84
C LYS A 59 30.76 17.00 -57.51
N LYS A 60 30.58 15.75 -58.01
CA LYS A 60 29.50 15.08 -58.80
C LYS A 60 29.64 13.51 -58.69
N PHE A 61 28.51 12.80 -58.64
CA PHE A 61 28.18 11.40 -59.07
C PHE A 61 29.21 10.24 -59.09
N GLN A 62 28.76 9.08 -58.52
CA GLN A 62 29.04 7.66 -58.88
C GLN A 62 30.48 7.10 -58.78
N GLU A 63 30.75 5.80 -58.64
CA GLU A 63 30.00 4.64 -58.06
C GLU A 63 30.94 3.42 -58.02
N GLN A 64 31.13 2.76 -56.87
CA GLN A 64 31.79 1.44 -56.76
C GLN A 64 31.56 0.79 -55.38
N GLN A 65 31.75 -0.54 -55.27
CA GLN A 65 31.24 -1.35 -54.15
C GLN A 65 32.32 -2.07 -53.32
N ARG A 66 32.06 -2.18 -52.00
CA ARG A 66 32.56 -3.19 -51.02
C ARG A 66 34.07 -3.19 -50.69
N PRO A 67 34.51 -3.86 -49.59
CA PRO A 67 33.74 -4.59 -48.57
C PRO A 67 33.95 -4.09 -47.11
N THR A 68 33.40 -4.85 -46.14
CA THR A 68 33.76 -4.90 -44.71
C THR A 68 33.74 -3.62 -43.86
N GLY A 69 32.71 -3.51 -43.02
CA GLY A 69 32.66 -2.69 -41.81
C GLY A 69 31.68 -3.34 -40.84
N GLU A 70 32.03 -3.47 -39.56
CA GLU A 70 31.34 -4.33 -38.59
C GLU A 70 29.92 -3.83 -38.27
N ASP A 71 28.90 -4.65 -38.51
CA ASP A 71 27.51 -4.32 -38.21
C ASP A 71 27.27 -4.39 -36.69
N THR A 72 27.47 -3.26 -36.02
CA THR A 72 27.31 -3.12 -34.55
C THR A 72 25.84 -3.06 -34.11
N THR A 73 24.91 -3.47 -34.98
CA THR A 73 23.47 -3.45 -34.73
C THR A 73 23.03 -4.61 -33.85
N SER A 74 22.27 -4.33 -32.78
CA SER A 74 21.55 -5.33 -31.98
C SER A 74 22.39 -6.35 -31.20
N LEU A 75 23.15 -5.86 -30.20
CA LEU A 75 23.35 -6.62 -28.95
C LEU A 75 22.02 -6.70 -28.17
N LEU A 76 21.06 -7.47 -28.70
CA LEU A 76 19.81 -7.78 -28.02
C LEU A 76 20.12 -8.71 -26.84
N ILE A 77 20.13 -8.15 -25.63
CA ILE A 77 20.18 -8.92 -24.40
C ILE A 77 18.95 -9.83 -24.40
N LYS A 78 19.16 -11.14 -24.56
CA LYS A 78 18.08 -12.13 -24.51
C LYS A 78 17.36 -12.02 -23.16
N GLN A 79 16.04 -11.91 -23.22
CA GLN A 79 15.20 -11.93 -22.02
C GLN A 79 15.47 -13.25 -21.27
N PRO A 80 15.76 -13.23 -19.95
CA PRO A 80 15.98 -14.45 -19.18
C PRO A 80 14.77 -15.39 -19.27
N GLU A 81 15.01 -16.70 -19.32
CA GLU A 81 13.94 -17.70 -19.35
C GLU A 81 13.15 -17.71 -18.03
N THR A 82 12.09 -16.91 -17.96
CA THR A 82 11.15 -16.89 -16.84
C THR A 82 10.25 -18.12 -16.88
N LYS A 83 10.73 -19.22 -16.29
CA LYS A 83 9.92 -20.42 -16.04
C LYS A 83 8.66 -20.00 -15.27
N PRO A 84 7.44 -20.35 -15.74
CA PRO A 84 6.21 -19.95 -15.06
C PRO A 84 6.14 -20.59 -13.68
N ILE A 85 5.68 -19.82 -12.69
CA ILE A 85 5.61 -20.28 -11.29
C ILE A 85 4.70 -21.50 -11.16
N SER A 86 5.21 -22.55 -10.51
CA SER A 86 4.48 -23.79 -10.24
C SER A 86 3.42 -23.61 -9.16
N GLN A 87 2.43 -24.50 -9.11
CA GLN A 87 1.39 -24.44 -8.09
C GLN A 87 1.95 -24.71 -6.68
N GLU A 88 2.96 -25.57 -6.58
CA GLU A 88 3.67 -25.93 -5.35
C GLU A 88 4.50 -24.75 -4.84
N GLN A 89 5.22 -24.07 -5.75
CA GLN A 89 5.95 -22.84 -5.44
C GLN A 89 5.00 -21.76 -4.92
N LEU A 90 3.89 -21.49 -5.63
CA LEU A 90 2.92 -20.49 -5.22
C LEU A 90 2.25 -20.83 -3.86
N VAL A 91 2.03 -22.11 -3.57
CA VAL A 91 1.56 -22.57 -2.25
C VAL A 91 2.63 -22.39 -1.16
N ALA A 92 3.92 -22.52 -1.48
CA ALA A 92 5.01 -22.23 -0.55
C ALA A 92 5.13 -20.72 -0.27
N GLU A 93 5.08 -19.88 -1.31
CA GLU A 93 5.13 -18.42 -1.17
C GLU A 93 3.95 -17.89 -0.34
N VAL A 94 2.71 -18.28 -0.64
CA VAL A 94 1.53 -17.84 0.14
C VAL A 94 1.61 -18.29 1.61
N LYS A 95 2.22 -19.44 1.92
CA LYS A 95 2.51 -19.86 3.30
C LYS A 95 3.58 -18.99 3.95
N GLY A 96 4.65 -18.66 3.22
CA GLY A 96 5.75 -17.82 3.68
C GLY A 96 5.29 -16.40 4.03
N ILE A 97 4.56 -15.77 3.11
CA ILE A 97 3.93 -14.45 3.28
C ILE A 97 2.94 -14.49 4.44
N TYR A 98 2.04 -15.48 4.49
CA TYR A 98 1.09 -15.60 5.62
C TYR A 98 1.79 -15.66 6.98
N ALA A 99 2.90 -16.41 7.10
CA ALA A 99 3.67 -16.46 8.33
C ALA A 99 4.31 -15.09 8.69
N GLY A 100 4.85 -14.36 7.72
CA GLY A 100 5.35 -12.99 7.91
C GLY A 100 4.24 -12.04 8.37
N LEU A 101 3.13 -12.03 7.64
CA LEU A 101 1.91 -11.27 7.94
C LEU A 101 1.43 -11.49 9.39
N ILE A 102 1.33 -12.74 9.88
CA ILE A 102 0.95 -13.01 11.27
C ILE A 102 1.94 -12.39 12.26
N MET A 103 3.25 -12.49 12.01
CA MET A 103 4.27 -11.93 12.91
C MET A 103 4.17 -10.39 12.98
N VAL A 104 4.00 -9.73 11.84
CA VAL A 104 3.92 -8.26 11.76
C VAL A 104 2.56 -7.76 12.31
N GLU A 105 1.44 -8.42 11.99
CA GLU A 105 0.12 -8.07 12.53
C GLU A 105 0.09 -8.19 14.06
N THR A 106 0.64 -9.28 14.60
CA THR A 106 0.78 -9.45 16.06
C THR A 106 1.57 -8.29 16.67
N LYS A 107 2.68 -7.89 16.01
CA LYS A 107 3.53 -6.78 16.49
C LYS A 107 2.82 -5.42 16.41
N CYS A 108 2.05 -5.14 15.37
CA CYS A 108 1.18 -3.97 15.28
C CYS A 108 0.19 -3.93 16.45
N ILE A 109 -0.54 -5.03 16.70
CA ILE A 109 -1.54 -5.12 17.77
C ILE A 109 -0.91 -4.92 19.15
N GLU A 110 0.23 -5.55 19.44
CA GLU A 110 0.97 -5.35 20.70
C GLU A 110 1.35 -3.89 20.92
N VAL A 111 1.91 -3.25 19.89
CA VAL A 111 2.46 -1.89 20.00
C VAL A 111 1.35 -0.84 20.02
N ASP A 112 0.33 -0.94 19.18
CA ASP A 112 -0.85 -0.07 19.23
C ASP A 112 -1.52 -0.15 20.61
N ASN A 113 -1.69 -1.35 21.18
CA ASN A 113 -2.29 -1.51 22.51
C ASN A 113 -1.43 -0.85 23.61
N ALA A 114 -0.11 -1.02 23.57
CA ALA A 114 0.81 -0.37 24.51
C ALA A 114 0.76 1.17 24.38
N GLN A 115 0.74 1.70 23.16
CA GLN A 115 0.68 3.14 22.90
C GLN A 115 -0.68 3.77 23.22
N ASN A 116 -1.77 2.99 23.17
CA ASN A 116 -3.09 3.42 23.63
C ASN A 116 -3.22 3.36 25.17
N ALA A 117 -2.57 2.41 25.84
CA ALA A 117 -2.55 2.31 27.30
C ALA A 117 -1.75 3.45 27.97
N GLN A 118 -0.73 3.99 27.29
CA GLN A 118 0.14 5.05 27.81
C GLN A 118 -0.53 6.44 27.78
N THR A 119 -1.51 6.68 28.65
CA THR A 119 -2.34 7.90 28.65
C THR A 119 -1.65 9.15 29.22
N ASP A 120 -0.44 9.05 29.77
CA ASP A 120 0.29 10.20 30.33
C ASP A 120 0.59 11.29 29.29
N ALA A 121 0.15 12.51 29.57
CA ALA A 121 0.38 13.69 28.70
C ALA A 121 1.88 14.10 28.58
N THR A 122 2.74 13.54 29.44
CA THR A 122 4.20 13.69 29.40
C THR A 122 4.87 12.76 28.38
N ASN A 123 4.29 11.58 28.12
CA ASN A 123 4.90 10.56 27.26
C ASN A 123 4.52 10.79 25.79
N LYS A 124 5.03 11.90 25.24
CA LYS A 124 4.86 12.26 23.83
C LYS A 124 5.89 11.50 23.00
N LEU A 125 5.41 10.70 22.05
CA LEU A 125 6.27 10.08 21.04
C LEU A 125 6.98 11.15 20.20
N ASN A 126 8.28 10.94 19.97
CA ASN A 126 9.10 11.75 19.08
C ASN A 126 8.93 11.33 17.61
N ASP A 127 9.50 12.09 16.69
CA ASP A 127 9.36 11.84 15.25
C ASP A 127 9.96 10.48 14.84
N GLU A 128 11.11 10.08 15.40
CA GLU A 128 11.73 8.77 15.12
C GLU A 128 10.81 7.60 15.50
N GLN A 129 10.15 7.69 16.66
CA GLN A 129 9.16 6.72 17.13
C GLN A 129 7.92 6.69 16.23
N TRP A 130 7.42 7.85 15.78
CA TRP A 130 6.31 7.89 14.81
C TRP A 130 6.70 7.30 13.46
N GLN A 131 7.90 7.57 12.95
CA GLN A 131 8.39 6.98 11.71
C GLN A 131 8.57 5.45 11.84
N ALA A 132 9.03 4.96 12.99
CA ALA A 132 9.11 3.52 13.27
C ALA A 132 7.72 2.85 13.28
N LEU A 133 6.69 3.50 13.85
CA LEU A 133 5.31 3.01 13.80
C LEU A 133 4.75 3.02 12.36
N ILE A 134 4.98 4.08 11.60
CA ILE A 134 4.60 4.15 10.17
C ILE A 134 5.31 3.06 9.36
N ALA A 135 6.59 2.79 9.62
CA ALA A 135 7.36 1.74 8.95
C ALA A 135 6.84 0.33 9.29
N LEU A 136 6.43 0.10 10.55
CA LEU A 136 5.80 -1.14 10.99
C LEU A 136 4.45 -1.38 10.28
N HIS A 137 3.56 -0.38 10.28
CA HIS A 137 2.26 -0.49 9.60
C HIS A 137 2.39 -0.56 8.07
N ARG A 138 3.35 0.16 7.47
CA ARG A 138 3.73 -0.01 6.05
C ARG A 138 4.07 -1.48 5.77
N THR A 139 4.88 -2.11 6.61
CA THR A 139 5.29 -3.52 6.43
C THR A 139 4.08 -4.45 6.48
N LEU A 140 3.16 -4.25 7.43
CA LEU A 140 1.90 -5.02 7.50
C LEU A 140 1.03 -4.85 6.25
N LEU A 141 0.89 -3.63 5.73
CA LEU A 141 0.11 -3.35 4.52
C LEU A 141 0.74 -3.96 3.26
N HIS A 142 2.07 -4.03 3.20
CA HIS A 142 2.80 -4.72 2.12
C HIS A 142 2.64 -6.25 2.21
N GLU A 143 2.80 -6.87 3.38
CA GLU A 143 2.57 -8.30 3.58
C GLU A 143 1.11 -8.70 3.23
N HIS A 144 0.12 -7.87 3.58
CA HIS A 144 -1.25 -8.05 3.12
C HIS A 144 -1.38 -7.93 1.59
N HIS A 145 -0.82 -6.89 0.97
CA HIS A 145 -0.86 -6.68 -0.47
C HIS A 145 -0.28 -7.87 -1.25
N ASP A 146 0.88 -8.37 -0.83
CA ASP A 146 1.57 -9.47 -1.48
C ASP A 146 0.83 -10.81 -1.24
N PHE A 147 0.19 -10.98 -0.07
CA PHE A 147 -0.74 -12.10 0.16
C PHE A 147 -1.93 -12.07 -0.80
N PHE A 148 -2.50 -10.90 -1.09
CA PHE A 148 -3.59 -10.78 -2.06
C PHE A 148 -3.12 -11.08 -3.49
N LEU A 149 -1.99 -10.52 -3.93
CA LEU A 149 -1.43 -10.80 -5.26
C LEU A 149 -1.09 -12.29 -5.43
N ALA A 150 -0.41 -12.90 -4.46
CA ALA A 150 -0.03 -14.31 -4.54
C ALA A 150 -1.25 -15.25 -4.43
N SER A 151 -2.24 -14.96 -3.57
CA SER A 151 -3.45 -15.80 -3.46
C SER A 151 -4.38 -15.68 -4.66
N GLN A 152 -4.45 -14.52 -5.34
CA GLN A 152 -5.29 -14.30 -6.53
C GLN A 152 -4.58 -14.43 -7.87
N HIS A 153 -3.27 -14.70 -7.88
CA HIS A 153 -2.43 -14.92 -9.06
C HIS A 153 -3.11 -15.85 -10.10
N PRO A 154 -2.95 -15.66 -11.42
CA PRO A 154 -3.60 -16.48 -12.46
C PRO A 154 -3.49 -18.00 -12.23
N ASN A 155 -2.29 -18.50 -11.91
CA ASN A 155 -2.03 -19.92 -11.64
C ASN A 155 -2.52 -20.42 -10.25
N ALA A 156 -3.13 -19.56 -9.43
CA ALA A 156 -3.61 -19.94 -8.11
C ALA A 156 -4.83 -20.89 -8.20
N ALA A 157 -4.68 -22.08 -7.64
CA ALA A 157 -5.77 -23.04 -7.51
C ALA A 157 -6.96 -22.44 -6.72
N PRO A 158 -8.22 -22.85 -6.99
CA PRO A 158 -9.39 -22.28 -6.32
C PRO A 158 -9.38 -22.36 -4.78
N ALA A 159 -8.69 -23.35 -4.20
CA ALA A 159 -8.51 -23.45 -2.76
C ALA A 159 -7.59 -22.35 -2.19
N LEU A 160 -6.56 -21.93 -2.95
CA LEU A 160 -5.61 -20.88 -2.57
C LEU A 160 -6.28 -19.50 -2.64
N ARG A 161 -7.02 -19.24 -3.73
CA ARG A 161 -7.82 -18.02 -3.93
C ARG A 161 -8.81 -17.77 -2.78
N ARG A 162 -9.44 -18.82 -2.27
CA ARG A 162 -10.38 -18.72 -1.13
C ARG A 162 -9.73 -18.42 0.22
N LEU A 163 -8.40 -18.47 0.37
CA LEU A 163 -7.76 -18.20 1.68
C LEU A 163 -7.96 -16.76 2.15
N ALA A 164 -7.96 -15.78 1.23
CA ALA A 164 -8.21 -14.39 1.54
C ALA A 164 -9.57 -14.17 2.21
N THR A 165 -10.62 -14.82 1.71
CA THR A 165 -11.96 -14.84 2.34
C THR A 165 -11.95 -15.66 3.63
N LYS A 166 -11.38 -16.88 3.62
CA LYS A 166 -11.37 -17.81 4.76
C LYS A 166 -10.70 -17.21 6.00
N TYR A 167 -9.65 -16.42 5.82
CA TYR A 167 -8.91 -15.77 6.90
C TYR A 167 -9.33 -14.31 7.13
N ALA A 168 -10.43 -13.86 6.51
CA ALA A 168 -10.98 -12.51 6.62
C ALA A 168 -9.95 -11.39 6.34
N MET A 169 -9.05 -11.60 5.37
CA MET A 169 -7.89 -10.74 5.11
C MET A 169 -8.25 -9.26 4.90
N PRO A 170 -9.29 -8.87 4.14
CA PRO A 170 -9.65 -7.45 3.97
C PRO A 170 -10.06 -6.79 5.29
N ALA A 171 -10.85 -7.49 6.12
CA ALA A 171 -11.32 -6.98 7.40
C ALA A 171 -10.20 -6.90 8.45
N ARG A 172 -9.19 -7.79 8.37
CA ARG A 172 -7.98 -7.76 9.20
C ARG A 172 -7.05 -6.62 8.80
N MET A 173 -6.77 -6.48 7.49
CA MET A 173 -5.98 -5.38 6.93
C MET A 173 -6.58 -4.03 7.32
N TRP A 174 -7.91 -3.88 7.22
CA TRP A 174 -8.59 -2.67 7.69
C TRP A 174 -8.43 -2.49 9.20
N ARG A 175 -8.78 -3.48 10.04
CA ARG A 175 -8.80 -3.31 11.50
C ARG A 175 -7.42 -3.08 12.12
N HIS A 176 -6.43 -3.89 11.75
CA HIS A 176 -5.13 -3.97 12.40
C HIS A 176 -4.01 -3.31 11.58
N GLY A 177 -4.18 -3.21 10.25
CA GLY A 177 -3.26 -2.49 9.38
C GLY A 177 -3.51 -0.99 9.35
N ILE A 178 -4.79 -0.57 9.27
CA ILE A 178 -5.17 0.82 8.98
C ILE A 178 -5.86 1.50 10.17
N HIS A 179 -7.01 0.99 10.61
CA HIS A 179 -7.94 1.67 11.52
C HIS A 179 -7.37 1.85 12.94
N SER A 180 -6.75 0.82 13.54
CA SER A 180 -6.16 0.93 14.89
C SER A 180 -5.12 2.05 14.96
N PHE A 181 -4.27 2.14 13.94
CA PHE A 181 -3.19 3.13 13.87
C PHE A 181 -3.69 4.52 13.49
N LEU A 182 -4.68 4.64 12.58
CA LEU A 182 -5.38 5.91 12.33
C LEU A 182 -5.99 6.47 13.62
N GLU A 183 -6.60 5.62 14.45
CA GLU A 183 -7.17 6.03 15.73
C GLU A 183 -6.10 6.39 16.76
N LEU A 184 -5.01 5.62 16.89
CA LEU A 184 -3.88 5.99 17.76
C LEU A 184 -3.32 7.37 17.37
N LEU A 185 -3.08 7.60 16.08
CA LEU A 185 -2.64 8.88 15.53
C LEU A 185 -3.67 9.99 15.82
N ARG A 186 -4.98 9.74 15.61
CA ARG A 186 -6.05 10.72 15.84
C ARG A 186 -6.12 11.17 17.31
N HIS A 187 -5.94 10.25 18.27
CA HIS A 187 -5.95 10.58 19.70
C HIS A 187 -4.71 11.37 20.18
N ARG A 188 -3.63 11.42 19.38
CA ARG A 188 -2.40 12.20 19.69
C ARG A 188 -2.31 13.55 18.95
N LEU A 189 -3.40 13.99 18.31
CA LEU A 189 -3.47 15.31 17.67
C LEU A 189 -3.35 16.46 18.72
N PRO A 190 -2.75 17.61 18.36
CA PRO A 190 -2.21 17.97 17.05
C PRO A 190 -0.81 17.43 16.76
N GLY A 191 -0.10 16.86 17.73
CA GLY A 191 1.32 16.48 17.59
C GLY A 191 1.58 15.39 16.53
N SER A 192 0.59 14.56 16.24
CA SER A 192 0.63 13.51 15.22
C SER A 192 0.26 13.98 13.80
N ARG A 193 -0.09 15.25 13.56
CA ARG A 193 -0.76 15.70 12.31
C ARG A 193 -0.03 15.29 11.02
N GLU A 194 1.26 15.59 10.89
CA GLU A 194 2.04 15.25 9.69
C GLU A 194 2.22 13.73 9.51
N HIS A 195 2.36 13.01 10.62
CA HIS A 195 2.46 11.55 10.66
C HIS A 195 1.15 10.88 10.22
N LEU A 196 0.01 11.42 10.64
CA LEU A 196 -1.33 11.00 10.25
C LEU A 196 -1.62 11.27 8.77
N LEU A 197 -1.25 12.45 8.26
CA LEU A 197 -1.33 12.77 6.84
C LEU A 197 -0.48 11.78 6.01
N THR A 198 0.78 11.56 6.41
CA THR A 198 1.70 10.61 5.76
C THR A 198 1.13 9.19 5.72
N PHE A 199 0.60 8.70 6.84
CA PHE A 199 0.02 7.35 6.89
C PHE A 199 -1.25 7.21 6.04
N ILE A 200 -2.11 8.24 5.99
CA ILE A 200 -3.29 8.23 5.11
C ILE A 200 -2.89 8.14 3.63
N TYR A 201 -1.90 8.91 3.17
CA TYR A 201 -1.42 8.82 1.79
C TYR A 201 -0.84 7.43 1.47
N LEU A 202 -0.15 6.81 2.43
CA LEU A 202 0.38 5.45 2.30
C LEU A 202 -0.74 4.42 2.18
N ALA A 203 -1.68 4.40 3.15
CA ALA A 203 -2.82 3.49 3.15
C ALA A 203 -3.70 3.66 1.90
N TYR A 204 -4.00 4.90 1.50
CA TYR A 204 -4.79 5.18 0.28
C TYR A 204 -4.07 4.66 -0.98
N SER A 205 -2.74 4.76 -1.05
CA SER A 205 -1.97 4.22 -2.17
C SER A 205 -2.07 2.69 -2.25
N THR A 206 -1.85 1.97 -1.15
CA THR A 206 -1.97 0.51 -1.13
C THR A 206 -3.39 0.04 -1.46
N MET A 207 -4.43 0.70 -0.93
CA MET A 207 -5.82 0.35 -1.22
C MET A 207 -6.20 0.67 -2.68
N ALA A 208 -5.65 1.73 -3.27
CA ALA A 208 -5.83 2.03 -4.69
C ALA A 208 -5.10 1.03 -5.62
N GLN A 209 -3.95 0.50 -5.20
CA GLN A 209 -3.26 -0.58 -5.90
C GLN A 209 -4.06 -1.89 -5.83
N LEU A 210 -4.60 -2.24 -4.67
CA LEU A 210 -5.48 -3.40 -4.50
C LEU A 210 -6.78 -3.27 -5.30
N TYR A 211 -7.37 -2.08 -5.36
CA TYR A 211 -8.52 -1.77 -6.23
C TYR A 211 -8.23 -2.10 -7.71
N GLN A 212 -7.03 -1.75 -8.21
CA GLN A 212 -6.64 -1.95 -9.61
C GLN A 212 -6.22 -3.40 -9.93
N THR A 213 -5.66 -4.13 -8.96
CA THR A 213 -5.01 -5.43 -9.20
C THR A 213 -5.77 -6.64 -8.64
N VAL A 214 -6.66 -6.44 -7.66
CA VAL A 214 -7.35 -7.52 -6.94
C VAL A 214 -8.86 -7.26 -6.89
N PRO A 215 -9.58 -7.40 -8.04
CA PRO A 215 -11.00 -7.11 -8.14
C PRO A 215 -11.91 -8.07 -7.35
N ALA A 216 -11.38 -9.17 -6.82
CA ALA A 216 -12.13 -10.14 -6.01
C ALA A 216 -12.72 -9.56 -4.71
N PHE A 217 -12.27 -8.38 -4.28
CA PHE A 217 -12.75 -7.66 -3.10
C PHE A 217 -13.09 -6.19 -3.40
N GLU A 218 -13.43 -5.88 -4.66
CA GLU A 218 -13.59 -4.50 -5.17
C GLU A 218 -14.46 -3.61 -4.27
N ASP A 219 -15.61 -4.10 -3.81
CA ASP A 219 -16.53 -3.32 -2.96
C ASP A 219 -15.89 -2.91 -1.63
N THR A 220 -15.12 -3.81 -1.00
CA THR A 220 -14.36 -3.52 0.23
C THR A 220 -13.30 -2.44 -0.03
N TRP A 221 -12.62 -2.50 -1.17
CA TRP A 221 -11.60 -1.51 -1.54
C TRP A 221 -12.23 -0.13 -1.79
N ILE A 222 -13.39 -0.08 -2.46
CA ILE A 222 -14.16 1.14 -2.68
C ILE A 222 -14.57 1.78 -1.33
N GLU A 223 -15.15 1.00 -0.41
CA GLU A 223 -15.58 1.52 0.89
C GLU A 223 -14.39 2.08 1.70
N CYS A 224 -13.29 1.34 1.80
CA CYS A 224 -12.09 1.78 2.53
C CYS A 224 -11.44 3.03 1.91
N LEU A 225 -11.50 3.20 0.59
CA LEU A 225 -11.02 4.42 -0.09
C LEU A 225 -11.94 5.64 0.18
N GLY A 226 -13.25 5.40 0.33
CA GLY A 226 -14.20 6.39 0.84
C GLY A 226 -13.90 6.80 2.28
N ASP A 227 -13.66 5.82 3.16
CA ASP A 227 -13.35 6.01 4.58
C ASP A 227 -12.04 6.77 4.78
N LEU A 228 -10.97 6.39 4.07
CA LEU A 228 -9.69 7.11 4.08
C LEU A 228 -9.85 8.56 3.62
N GLY A 229 -10.66 8.81 2.60
CA GLY A 229 -11.03 10.18 2.20
C GLY A 229 -11.79 10.94 3.31
N ARG A 230 -12.63 10.25 4.09
CA ARG A 230 -13.41 10.81 5.19
C ARG A 230 -12.53 11.19 6.39
N TYR A 231 -11.59 10.33 6.78
CA TYR A 231 -10.52 10.64 7.73
C TYR A 231 -9.73 11.87 7.27
N ARG A 232 -9.29 11.86 6.00
CA ARG A 232 -8.44 12.90 5.42
C ARG A 232 -9.12 14.27 5.35
N MET A 233 -10.43 14.30 5.10
CA MET A 233 -11.30 15.48 5.17
C MET A 233 -11.46 15.99 6.62
N ALA A 234 -11.57 15.11 7.60
CA ALA A 234 -11.84 15.48 9.00
C ALA A 234 -10.64 16.11 9.74
N ILE A 235 -9.41 15.92 9.24
CA ILE A 235 -8.17 16.46 9.84
C ILE A 235 -7.91 17.92 9.43
N GLU A 236 -8.35 18.33 8.24
CA GLU A 236 -8.18 19.70 7.74
C GLU A 236 -9.39 20.56 8.09
N ASP A 237 -9.41 20.97 9.36
CA ASP A 237 -10.32 22.03 9.76
C ASP A 237 -9.91 23.39 9.12
N ASP A 238 -8.61 23.60 8.85
CA ASP A 238 -8.06 24.92 8.53
C ASP A 238 -7.96 25.27 7.02
N ASP A 239 -7.84 24.28 6.11
CA ASP A 239 -7.78 24.54 4.64
C ASP A 239 -9.05 24.03 3.94
N ALA A 240 -9.94 24.97 3.63
CA ALA A 240 -11.21 24.70 2.96
C ALA A 240 -11.05 24.00 1.60
N ARG A 241 -9.96 24.23 0.85
CA ARG A 241 -9.76 23.65 -0.49
C ARG A 241 -9.38 22.18 -0.42
N HIS A 242 -8.43 21.85 0.47
CA HIS A 242 -8.07 20.45 0.67
C HIS A 242 -9.23 19.67 1.30
N ARG A 243 -9.99 20.28 2.23
CA ARG A 243 -11.25 19.73 2.73
C ARG A 243 -12.26 19.46 1.61
N GLU A 244 -12.47 20.41 0.68
CA GLU A 244 -13.34 20.24 -0.49
C GLU A 244 -12.89 19.08 -1.39
N ILE A 245 -11.60 19.01 -1.71
CA ILE A 245 -11.00 17.92 -2.50
C ILE A 245 -11.28 16.56 -1.85
N TRP A 246 -11.02 16.41 -0.55
CA TRP A 246 -11.23 15.14 0.14
C TRP A 246 -12.70 14.80 0.39
N THR A 247 -13.57 15.81 0.51
CA THR A 247 -15.03 15.64 0.46
C THR A 247 -15.45 15.06 -0.90
N ALA A 248 -14.90 15.58 -2.00
CA ALA A 248 -15.20 15.09 -3.36
C ALA A 248 -14.66 13.67 -3.60
N VAL A 249 -13.44 13.35 -3.14
CA VAL A 249 -12.87 12.00 -3.21
C VAL A 249 -13.72 10.99 -2.43
N SER A 250 -14.05 11.30 -1.17
CA SER A 250 -14.88 10.43 -0.33
C SER A 250 -16.28 10.22 -0.93
N ARG A 251 -16.89 11.29 -1.48
CA ARG A 251 -18.19 11.24 -2.17
C ARG A 251 -18.13 10.36 -3.42
N HIS A 252 -17.09 10.48 -4.25
CA HIS A 252 -16.91 9.66 -5.45
C HIS A 252 -16.92 8.16 -5.11
N TRP A 253 -16.16 7.76 -4.09
CA TRP A 253 -16.09 6.35 -3.69
C TRP A 253 -17.40 5.83 -3.10
N TYR A 254 -18.07 6.55 -2.20
CA TYR A 254 -19.35 6.07 -1.66
C TYR A 254 -20.50 6.11 -2.68
N SER A 255 -20.53 7.06 -3.62
CA SER A 255 -21.50 7.02 -4.73
C SER A 255 -21.30 5.75 -5.56
N LYS A 256 -20.07 5.48 -5.98
CA LYS A 256 -19.70 4.25 -6.70
C LYS A 256 -20.01 2.97 -5.93
N ALA A 257 -19.86 2.97 -4.60
CA ALA A 257 -20.30 1.87 -3.74
C ALA A 257 -21.83 1.71 -3.77
N SER A 258 -22.58 2.81 -3.64
CA SER A 258 -24.04 2.79 -3.61
C SER A 258 -24.66 2.39 -4.95
N ASP A 259 -24.01 2.74 -6.07
CA ASP A 259 -24.42 2.31 -7.42
C ASP A 259 -24.25 0.79 -7.60
N LYS A 260 -23.20 0.20 -6.98
CA LYS A 260 -22.96 -1.27 -6.98
C LYS A 260 -23.82 -2.01 -5.96
N SER A 261 -24.16 -1.38 -4.83
CA SER A 261 -24.95 -1.96 -3.73
C SER A 261 -26.06 -1.03 -3.22
N PRO A 262 -27.16 -0.82 -3.98
CA PRO A 262 -28.20 0.15 -3.62
C PRO A 262 -29.01 -0.16 -2.34
N THR A 263 -28.89 -1.38 -1.80
CA THR A 263 -29.53 -1.80 -0.54
C THR A 263 -28.69 -1.51 0.70
N THR A 264 -27.41 -1.13 0.54
CA THR A 264 -26.47 -0.96 1.66
C THR A 264 -26.59 0.42 2.30
N GLY A 265 -27.55 0.56 3.22
CA GLY A 265 -27.94 1.84 3.84
C GLY A 265 -26.80 2.68 4.47
N ARG A 266 -25.69 2.07 4.93
CA ARG A 266 -24.55 2.83 5.49
C ARG A 266 -23.88 3.76 4.47
N LEU A 267 -23.89 3.38 3.18
CA LEU A 267 -23.29 4.18 2.11
C LEU A 267 -24.02 5.53 1.95
N TYR A 268 -25.36 5.48 1.97
CA TYR A 268 -26.20 6.68 1.94
C TYR A 268 -26.07 7.51 3.22
N HIS A 269 -25.83 6.88 4.39
CA HIS A 269 -25.51 7.59 5.63
C HIS A 269 -24.18 8.35 5.52
N HIS A 270 -23.11 7.72 5.01
CA HIS A 270 -21.82 8.38 4.79
C HIS A 270 -21.92 9.51 3.75
N LEU A 271 -22.65 9.30 2.64
CA LEU A 271 -22.96 10.36 1.67
C LEU A 271 -23.71 11.54 2.30
N ALA A 272 -24.68 11.29 3.19
CA ALA A 272 -25.43 12.33 3.88
C ALA A 272 -24.60 13.14 4.89
N ILE A 273 -23.51 12.57 5.42
CA ILE A 273 -22.50 13.31 6.21
C ILE A 273 -21.75 14.29 5.30
N LEU A 274 -21.28 13.83 4.12
CA LEU A 274 -20.50 14.59 3.14
C LEU A 274 -21.27 15.73 2.42
N VAL A 275 -22.54 15.94 2.74
CA VAL A 275 -23.38 17.02 2.18
C VAL A 275 -23.62 18.15 3.20
N ARG A 276 -23.33 17.94 4.50
CA ARG A 276 -23.57 18.95 5.55
C ARG A 276 -22.50 20.04 5.50
N PRO A 277 -22.81 21.32 5.16
CA PRO A 277 -21.77 22.32 4.90
C PRO A 277 -20.95 22.72 6.14
N ASN A 278 -21.53 22.60 7.34
CA ASN A 278 -20.89 22.90 8.61
C ASN A 278 -21.29 21.88 9.68
N GLY A 279 -20.38 20.96 10.01
CA GLY A 279 -20.50 20.10 11.18
C GLY A 279 -20.00 20.82 12.43
N THR A 280 -20.91 21.21 13.33
CA THR A 280 -20.56 21.71 14.66
C THR A 280 -19.78 20.64 15.44
N VAL A 281 -18.92 21.08 16.38
CA VAL A 281 -17.85 20.27 16.98
C VAL A 281 -18.33 18.92 17.53
N VAL A 282 -19.55 18.86 18.07
CA VAL A 282 -20.16 17.64 18.65
C VAL A 282 -20.32 16.51 17.62
N ALA A 283 -20.57 16.82 16.34
CA ALA A 283 -20.69 15.81 15.29
C ALA A 283 -19.33 15.21 14.86
N ARG A 284 -18.20 15.85 15.20
CA ARG A 284 -16.87 15.49 14.66
C ARG A 284 -16.33 14.16 15.21
N ALA A 285 -16.73 13.78 16.43
CA ALA A 285 -16.38 12.47 16.99
C ALA A 285 -17.18 11.33 16.33
N THR A 286 -18.48 11.54 16.05
CA THR A 286 -19.36 10.52 15.49
C THR A 286 -19.10 10.24 14.01
N CYS A 287 -18.52 11.19 13.26
CA CYS A 287 -18.23 11.04 11.83
C CYS A 287 -17.12 10.02 11.48
N ILE A 288 -16.44 9.41 12.47
CA ILE A 288 -15.34 8.46 12.28
C ILE A 288 -15.66 7.08 12.86
N SER A 289 -16.38 7.00 13.98
CA SER A 289 -16.66 5.75 14.72
C SER A 289 -17.89 4.96 14.23
N GLY A 290 -18.29 5.09 12.96
CA GLY A 290 -19.51 4.48 12.40
C GLY A 290 -19.59 4.49 10.87
#